data_AF-A0A8X7S2M6-F1
#
_entry.id   AF-A0A8X7S2M6-F1
#
_cell.length_a   1.000
_cell.length_b   1.000
_cell.length_c   1.000
_cell.angle_alpha   90.00
_cell.angle_beta   90.00
_cell.angle_gamma   90.00
#
_symmetry.space_group_name_H-M   'P 1'
#
loop_
_entity.id
_entity.type
_entity.pdbx_description
1 polymer ?
#
loop_
_entity_poly.entity_id
_entity_poly.type
_entity_poly.pdbx_seq_one_letter_code
_entity_poly.pdbx_strand_id
1 'polypeptide(L)'
;MDRQQVVKNWVRSNRLSIGAFLETRVIEENAAAVFEAVILGWRYETNYSVNPAVSVVIYSKSDQMVVCGVFSPETNLSYTAISVYGYNTVVQRRSLWEELVTVTGMSFVKEASLIMGDFNHIRVASEHFSIAPYPLPVNCGLDDLETRGVFFSWSNGRPEDPILRKLDRVLGNDSWRQSFPDLVAVFEAPGDSDHAPCVVDFEVVPEIRKTSFKYFSFLSTHPRFLGDIQAPWNESILTGSKMEINRVGSANIQLRAKDAMMNLKSVQERLLTAPSDLLFREEFVARKQWKFFEAAQSVFFIRKSRVRWLKDGDANTKFYFKLMVAHQARNAIRYLIDAQGVKITNKMQIKDMVVSYFQNLLGAVNGEVMPLSVEELWFLMVFRCSEEIKEKLLWIPSVE
;
A
#
# COMPACT_ATOMS: atom_id res chain seq x y z
N MET A 1 9.55 -33.59 12.13
CA MET A 1 9.80 -32.37 12.92
C MET A 1 8.57 -32.12 13.79
N ASP A 2 8.72 -31.61 15.01
CA ASP A 2 7.55 -31.26 15.82
C ASP A 2 6.86 -30.03 15.19
N ARG A 3 5.62 -30.20 14.70
CA ARG A 3 4.85 -29.12 14.05
C ARG A 3 4.70 -27.89 14.94
N GLN A 4 4.60 -28.11 16.25
CA GLN A 4 4.52 -27.03 17.24
C GLN A 4 5.78 -26.17 17.24
N GLN A 5 6.95 -26.81 17.11
CA GLN A 5 8.23 -26.11 17.05
C GLN A 5 8.40 -25.30 15.75
N VAL A 6 7.88 -25.81 14.62
CA VAL A 6 7.88 -25.07 13.34
C VAL A 6 7.05 -23.79 13.46
N VAL A 7 5.81 -23.91 13.97
CA VAL A 7 4.92 -22.75 14.18
C VAL A 7 5.54 -21.75 15.16
N LYS A 8 6.11 -22.23 16.28
CA LYS A 8 6.80 -21.41 17.28
C LYS A 8 7.97 -20.63 16.69
N ASN A 9 8.80 -21.28 15.88
CA ASN A 9 9.93 -20.62 15.21
C ASN A 9 9.43 -19.58 14.21
N TRP A 10 8.36 -19.89 13.48
CA TRP A 10 7.76 -19.00 12.49
C TRP A 10 7.18 -17.72 13.12
N VAL A 11 6.39 -17.86 14.20
CA VAL A 11 5.83 -16.73 14.96
C VAL A 11 6.94 -15.82 15.49
N ARG A 12 8.00 -16.40 16.05
CA ARG A 12 9.15 -15.65 16.59
C ARG A 12 9.93 -14.92 15.51
N SER A 13 10.18 -15.57 14.38
CA SER A 13 10.96 -15.00 13.28
C SER A 13 10.24 -13.82 12.64
N ASN A 14 8.91 -13.91 12.50
CA ASN A 14 8.08 -12.87 11.90
C ASN A 14 7.61 -11.77 12.88
N ARG A 15 7.96 -11.87 14.18
CA ARG A 15 7.58 -10.88 15.21
C ARG A 15 6.10 -10.50 15.17
N LEU A 16 5.24 -11.50 14.96
CA LEU A 16 3.82 -11.26 14.79
C LEU A 16 3.24 -10.59 16.05
N SER A 17 2.21 -9.77 15.86
CA SER A 17 1.49 -9.12 16.97
C SER A 17 0.09 -9.70 17.18
N ILE A 18 -0.54 -10.17 16.10
CA ILE A 18 -1.85 -10.83 16.07
C ILE A 18 -1.77 -11.94 15.01
N GLY A 19 -2.49 -13.04 15.23
CA GLY A 19 -2.66 -14.09 14.25
C GLY A 19 -3.90 -14.93 14.52
N ALA A 20 -4.32 -15.68 13.52
CA ALA A 20 -5.37 -16.69 13.62
C ALA A 20 -4.84 -18.02 13.10
N PHE A 21 -4.96 -19.06 13.92
CA PHE A 21 -4.64 -20.43 13.52
C PHE A 21 -5.93 -21.16 13.16
N LEU A 22 -6.01 -21.66 11.93
CA LEU A 22 -7.15 -22.43 11.44
C LEU A 22 -6.82 -23.93 11.53
N GLU A 23 -7.85 -24.77 11.63
CA GLU A 23 -7.71 -26.23 11.70
C GLU A 23 -6.65 -26.74 12.70
N THR A 24 -6.60 -26.20 13.92
CA THR A 24 -5.57 -26.61 14.89
C THR A 24 -5.65 -28.09 15.24
N ARG A 25 -6.83 -28.71 15.13
CA ARG A 25 -7.14 -30.11 15.50
C ARG A 25 -6.70 -30.46 16.93
N VAL A 26 -6.52 -29.43 17.77
CA VAL A 26 -6.24 -29.57 19.20
C VAL A 26 -7.57 -29.72 19.92
N ILE A 27 -7.71 -30.77 20.72
CA ILE A 27 -8.88 -30.92 21.59
C ILE A 27 -8.90 -29.80 22.62
N GLU A 28 -10.08 -29.30 22.95
CA GLU A 28 -10.26 -28.09 23.78
C GLU A 28 -9.48 -28.16 25.11
N GLU A 29 -9.48 -29.32 25.76
CA GLU A 29 -8.78 -29.59 27.02
C GLU A 29 -7.26 -29.36 26.93
N ASN A 30 -6.67 -29.58 25.74
CA ASN A 30 -5.24 -29.42 25.49
C ASN A 30 -4.88 -28.07 24.86
N ALA A 31 -5.87 -27.26 24.46
CA ALA A 31 -5.63 -26.02 23.72
C ALA A 31 -4.74 -25.06 24.51
N ALA A 32 -5.06 -24.86 25.79
CA ALA A 32 -4.28 -24.01 26.69
C ALA A 32 -2.80 -24.40 26.74
N ALA A 33 -2.53 -25.67 27.04
CA ALA A 33 -1.17 -26.20 27.16
C ALA A 33 -0.38 -26.10 25.84
N VAL A 34 -1.03 -26.39 24.71
CA VAL A 34 -0.40 -26.28 23.38
C VAL A 34 -0.09 -24.82 23.04
N PHE A 35 -1.03 -23.89 23.26
CA PHE A 35 -0.81 -22.47 22.97
C PHE A 35 0.27 -21.87 23.87
N GLU A 36 0.32 -22.21 25.16
CA GLU A 36 1.41 -21.77 26.05
C GLU A 36 2.78 -22.29 25.59
N ALA A 37 2.84 -23.54 25.12
CA ALA A 37 4.08 -24.13 24.61
C ALA A 37 4.57 -23.49 23.30
N VAL A 38 3.66 -23.16 22.39
CA VAL A 38 3.95 -22.63 21.05
C VAL A 38 4.17 -21.11 21.06
N ILE A 39 3.31 -20.35 21.72
CA ILE A 39 3.28 -18.87 21.70
C ILE A 39 3.34 -18.27 23.11
N LEU A 40 4.40 -18.61 23.86
CA LEU A 40 4.63 -18.10 25.23
C LEU A 40 4.49 -16.56 25.31
N GLY A 41 3.60 -16.08 26.17
CA GLY A 41 3.32 -14.65 26.39
C GLY A 41 2.27 -14.03 25.47
N TRP A 42 1.79 -14.78 24.47
CA TRP A 42 0.61 -14.40 23.70
C TRP A 42 -0.66 -14.76 24.47
N ARG A 43 -1.73 -14.03 24.18
CA ARG A 43 -3.04 -14.34 24.71
C ARG A 43 -3.85 -15.04 23.64
N TYR A 44 -4.53 -16.11 24.03
CA TYR A 44 -5.58 -16.74 23.25
C TYR A 44 -6.91 -16.44 23.98
N GLU A 45 -7.94 -16.01 23.26
CA GLU A 45 -9.20 -15.58 23.88
C GLU A 45 -10.23 -16.72 23.97
N THR A 46 -10.59 -17.05 25.22
CA THR A 46 -11.96 -17.32 25.67
C THR A 46 -12.28 -16.31 26.79
N ASN A 47 -13.23 -15.40 26.55
CA ASN A 47 -13.70 -14.25 27.35
C ASN A 47 -12.89 -13.87 28.63
N TYR A 48 -11.94 -12.92 28.53
CA TYR A 48 -11.66 -11.75 29.42
C TYR A 48 -10.15 -11.28 29.42
N SER A 49 -9.98 -10.03 28.96
CA SER A 49 -9.10 -8.89 29.36
C SER A 49 -7.56 -8.83 29.18
N VAL A 50 -7.13 -8.24 28.03
CA VAL A 50 -6.10 -7.17 27.76
C VAL A 50 -4.58 -7.41 27.92
N ASN A 51 -3.86 -7.63 26.80
CA ASN A 51 -2.38 -7.51 26.68
C ASN A 51 -1.96 -6.03 26.45
N PRO A 52 -0.82 -5.57 27.01
CA PRO A 52 -0.34 -4.18 26.90
C PRO A 52 0.09 -3.62 25.52
N ALA A 53 0.35 -4.43 24.48
CA ALA A 53 0.88 -3.90 23.20
C ALA A 53 -0.16 -3.72 22.08
N VAL A 54 -1.12 -4.64 21.95
CA VAL A 54 -2.25 -4.56 21.01
C VAL A 54 -3.49 -5.14 21.69
N SER A 55 -4.60 -4.41 21.63
CA SER A 55 -5.90 -4.79 22.15
C SER A 55 -6.72 -5.45 21.05
N VAL A 56 -7.26 -6.64 21.34
CA VAL A 56 -8.16 -7.38 20.44
C VAL A 56 -9.47 -7.63 21.19
N VAL A 57 -10.59 -7.31 20.57
CA VAL A 57 -11.94 -7.52 21.14
C VAL A 57 -12.76 -8.29 20.13
N ILE A 58 -13.25 -9.47 20.50
CA ILE A 58 -14.11 -10.27 19.63
C ILE A 58 -15.51 -9.65 19.60
N TYR A 59 -16.01 -9.38 18.39
CA TYR A 59 -17.35 -8.86 18.17
C TYR A 59 -18.37 -9.98 17.93
N SER A 60 -18.00 -10.97 17.13
CA SER A 60 -18.84 -12.13 16.84
C SER A 60 -18.02 -13.34 16.39
N LYS A 61 -18.64 -14.52 16.46
CA LYS A 61 -18.12 -15.79 15.96
C LYS A 61 -19.23 -16.51 15.22
N SER A 62 -18.89 -17.19 14.14
CA SER A 62 -19.73 -18.14 13.43
C SER A 62 -18.92 -19.36 13.04
N ASP A 63 -19.57 -20.33 12.43
CA ASP A 63 -18.91 -21.57 12.01
C ASP A 63 -17.83 -21.34 10.93
N GLN A 64 -17.89 -20.22 10.21
CA GLN A 64 -16.98 -19.92 9.11
C GLN A 64 -16.15 -18.65 9.30
N MET A 65 -16.39 -17.86 10.35
CA MET A 65 -15.54 -16.71 10.66
C MET A 65 -15.54 -16.24 12.11
N VAL A 66 -14.47 -15.52 12.48
CA VAL A 66 -14.35 -14.78 13.75
C VAL A 66 -14.10 -13.31 13.43
N VAL A 67 -14.91 -12.44 14.01
CA VAL A 67 -14.83 -10.99 13.81
C VAL A 67 -14.28 -10.35 15.07
N CYS A 68 -13.22 -9.54 14.93
CA CYS A 68 -12.65 -8.81 16.05
C CYS A 68 -12.28 -7.37 15.69
N GLY A 69 -12.40 -6.49 16.67
CA GLY A 69 -11.78 -5.17 16.65
C GLY A 69 -10.33 -5.28 17.12
N VAL A 70 -9.45 -4.62 16.39
CA VAL A 70 -8.03 -4.51 16.72
C VAL A 70 -7.72 -3.04 17.01
N PHE A 71 -6.97 -2.80 18.08
CA PHE A 71 -6.41 -1.50 18.42
C PHE A 71 -4.95 -1.63 18.87
N SER A 72 -4.05 -0.94 18.20
CA SER A 72 -2.64 -0.82 18.60
C SER A 72 -2.41 0.56 19.24
N PRO A 73 -2.21 0.64 20.56
CA PRO A 73 -1.85 1.87 21.25
C PRO A 73 -0.60 2.56 20.69
N GLU A 74 0.42 1.78 20.29
CA GLU A 74 1.71 2.30 19.80
C GLU A 74 1.55 3.09 18.50
N THR A 75 0.76 2.55 17.55
CA THR A 75 0.52 3.17 16.25
C THR A 75 -0.76 4.01 16.21
N ASN A 76 -1.52 4.02 17.31
CA ASN A 76 -2.89 4.53 17.38
C ASN A 76 -3.79 4.00 16.24
N LEU A 77 -3.53 2.77 15.80
CA LEU A 77 -4.24 2.15 14.69
C LEU A 77 -5.43 1.36 15.19
N SER A 78 -6.59 1.55 14.57
CA SER A 78 -7.79 0.75 14.86
C SER A 78 -8.45 0.28 13.57
N TYR A 79 -8.76 -1.01 13.50
CA TYR A 79 -9.42 -1.63 12.35
C TYR A 79 -10.20 -2.87 12.78
N THR A 80 -11.06 -3.38 11.90
CA THR A 80 -11.72 -4.68 12.09
C THR A 80 -10.93 -5.76 11.36
N ALA A 81 -10.62 -6.85 12.05
CA ALA A 81 -10.03 -8.04 11.49
C ALA A 81 -11.08 -9.17 11.48
N ILE A 82 -11.21 -9.87 10.36
CA ILE A 82 -12.11 -11.01 10.20
C ILE A 82 -11.26 -12.21 9.77
N SER A 83 -11.23 -13.23 10.60
CA SER A 83 -10.56 -14.51 10.28
C SER A 83 -11.59 -15.45 9.68
N VAL A 84 -11.34 -15.99 8.49
CA VAL A 84 -12.28 -16.84 7.74
C VAL A 84 -11.76 -18.26 7.65
N TYR A 85 -12.67 -19.22 7.86
CA TYR A 85 -12.49 -20.62 7.51
C TYR A 85 -13.76 -21.11 6.81
N GLY A 86 -13.80 -20.94 5.49
CA GLY A 86 -14.95 -21.29 4.68
C GLY A 86 -15.12 -22.81 4.57
N TYR A 87 -16.36 -23.27 4.59
CA TYR A 87 -16.64 -24.70 4.41
C TYR A 87 -16.13 -25.23 3.07
N ASN A 88 -15.76 -26.51 3.04
CA ASN A 88 -15.24 -27.16 1.85
C ASN A 88 -16.26 -27.25 0.70
N THR A 89 -17.55 -27.47 1.01
CA THR A 89 -18.59 -27.60 -0.02
C THR A 89 -19.13 -26.25 -0.46
N VAL A 90 -19.36 -26.11 -1.77
CA VAL A 90 -19.88 -24.86 -2.36
C VAL A 90 -21.23 -24.46 -1.75
N VAL A 91 -22.10 -25.44 -1.46
CA VAL A 91 -23.45 -25.18 -0.94
C VAL A 91 -23.39 -24.60 0.46
N GLN A 92 -22.64 -25.23 1.38
CA GLN A 92 -22.52 -24.75 2.75
C GLN A 92 -21.77 -23.42 2.81
N ARG A 93 -20.78 -23.22 1.93
CA ARG A 93 -19.99 -21.99 1.87
C ARG A 93 -20.77 -20.77 1.40
N ARG A 94 -21.96 -20.90 0.79
CA ARG A 94 -22.71 -19.73 0.30
C ARG A 94 -23.04 -18.73 1.42
N SER A 95 -23.40 -19.23 2.60
CA SER A 95 -23.77 -18.39 3.75
C SER A 95 -22.63 -17.49 4.21
N LEU A 96 -21.36 -17.89 4.04
CA LEU A 96 -20.19 -17.07 4.38
C LEU A 96 -20.23 -15.70 3.69
N TRP A 97 -20.61 -15.67 2.41
CA TRP A 97 -20.61 -14.43 1.64
C TRP A 97 -21.72 -13.48 2.08
N GLU A 98 -22.89 -14.01 2.41
CA GLU A 98 -24.01 -13.25 2.96
C GLU A 98 -23.67 -12.71 4.35
N GLU A 99 -23.00 -13.53 5.16
CA GLU A 99 -22.54 -13.16 6.50
C GLU A 99 -21.47 -12.05 6.45
N LEU A 100 -20.51 -12.15 5.53
CA LEU A 100 -19.49 -11.11 5.30
C LEU A 100 -20.12 -9.77 4.89
N VAL A 101 -21.09 -9.78 3.96
CA VAL A 101 -21.82 -8.56 3.57
C VAL A 101 -22.58 -7.97 4.75
N THR A 102 -23.22 -8.82 5.55
CA THR A 102 -23.98 -8.39 6.73
C THR A 102 -23.07 -7.76 7.78
N VAL A 103 -22.02 -8.48 8.20
CA VAL A 103 -21.08 -8.01 9.24
C VAL A 103 -20.37 -6.74 8.82
N THR A 104 -19.89 -6.65 7.58
CA THR A 104 -19.19 -5.45 7.09
C THR A 104 -20.10 -4.21 7.02
N GLY A 105 -21.43 -4.39 7.06
CA GLY A 105 -22.41 -3.31 7.16
C GLY A 105 -22.84 -2.94 8.59
N MET A 106 -22.37 -3.66 9.62
CA MET A 106 -22.78 -3.40 11.01
C MET A 106 -22.07 -2.20 11.61
N SER A 107 -22.77 -1.43 12.46
CA SER A 107 -22.29 -0.17 13.02
C SER A 107 -21.09 -0.30 13.98
N PHE A 108 -20.90 -1.47 14.59
CA PHE A 108 -19.77 -1.74 15.47
C PHE A 108 -18.48 -2.11 14.73
N VAL A 109 -18.59 -2.46 13.44
CA VAL A 109 -17.43 -2.73 12.58
C VAL A 109 -16.82 -1.41 12.17
N LYS A 110 -15.50 -1.28 12.35
CA LYS A 110 -14.77 -0.09 11.88
C LYS A 110 -14.87 -0.02 10.37
N GLU A 111 -14.89 1.20 9.82
CA GLU A 111 -15.02 1.39 8.38
C GLU A 111 -13.96 0.60 7.60
N ALA A 112 -12.72 0.51 8.09
CA ALA A 112 -11.66 -0.29 7.50
C ALA A 112 -11.66 -1.72 8.06
N SER A 113 -11.88 -2.69 7.16
CA SER A 113 -11.91 -4.13 7.49
C SER A 113 -10.88 -4.92 6.69
N LEU A 114 -10.09 -5.72 7.40
CA LEU A 114 -9.17 -6.72 6.86
C LEU A 114 -9.79 -8.11 7.07
N ILE A 115 -9.98 -8.85 5.99
CA ILE A 115 -10.57 -10.19 6.03
C ILE A 115 -9.50 -11.16 5.54
N MET A 116 -9.14 -12.17 6.32
CA MET A 116 -8.10 -13.13 5.92
C MET A 116 -8.39 -14.55 6.37
N GLY A 117 -7.87 -15.52 5.63
CA GLY A 117 -7.95 -16.93 6.00
C GLY A 117 -8.22 -17.83 4.81
N ASP A 118 -8.62 -19.06 5.09
CA ASP A 118 -8.95 -20.07 4.09
C ASP A 118 -10.40 -19.92 3.64
N PHE A 119 -10.61 -19.54 2.38
CA PHE A 119 -11.94 -19.42 1.82
C PHE A 119 -12.43 -20.70 1.15
N ASN A 120 -11.60 -21.73 1.02
CA ASN A 120 -11.91 -22.94 0.26
C ASN A 120 -12.48 -22.65 -1.15
N HIS A 121 -12.05 -21.54 -1.76
CA HIS A 121 -12.61 -21.03 -3.02
C HIS A 121 -11.56 -20.37 -3.93
N ILE A 122 -11.52 -20.84 -5.18
CA ILE A 122 -10.80 -20.18 -6.28
C ILE A 122 -11.75 -19.20 -7.01
N ARG A 123 -11.24 -18.02 -7.35
CA ARG A 123 -11.98 -16.97 -8.08
C ARG A 123 -11.84 -17.09 -9.59
N VAL A 124 -10.71 -17.60 -10.07
CA VAL A 124 -10.41 -17.75 -11.50
C VAL A 124 -9.75 -19.10 -11.78
N ALA A 125 -9.87 -19.59 -13.01
CA ALA A 125 -9.32 -20.89 -13.40
C ALA A 125 -7.78 -20.98 -13.22
N SER A 126 -7.06 -19.86 -13.39
CA SER A 126 -5.60 -19.81 -13.20
C SER A 126 -5.15 -19.95 -11.75
N GLU A 127 -6.07 -19.91 -10.78
CA GLU A 127 -5.81 -20.19 -9.36
C GLU A 127 -5.89 -21.69 -9.03
N HIS A 128 -5.92 -22.54 -10.04
CA HIS A 128 -5.88 -24.00 -9.93
C HIS A 128 -4.84 -24.56 -10.91
N PHE A 129 -4.03 -25.50 -10.43
CA PHE A 129 -3.12 -26.30 -11.24
C PHE A 129 -3.67 -27.72 -11.37
N SER A 130 -3.70 -28.23 -12.61
CA SER A 130 -4.40 -29.46 -13.09
C SER A 130 -5.79 -29.15 -13.69
N ILE A 131 -6.84 -29.91 -13.35
CA ILE A 131 -8.19 -29.80 -13.94
C ILE A 131 -8.95 -28.61 -13.33
N ALA A 132 -9.24 -27.60 -14.14
CA ALA A 132 -9.91 -26.37 -13.72
C ALA A 132 -11.41 -26.59 -13.41
N PRO A 133 -11.88 -26.29 -12.18
CA PRO A 133 -13.31 -26.19 -11.90
C PRO A 133 -13.87 -24.87 -12.46
N TYR A 134 -15.18 -24.82 -12.69
CA TYR A 134 -15.88 -23.57 -13.02
C TYR A 134 -15.85 -22.62 -11.81
N PRO A 135 -15.19 -21.45 -11.91
CA PRO A 135 -15.23 -20.48 -10.83
C PRO A 135 -16.64 -19.87 -10.72
N LEU A 136 -17.13 -19.69 -9.50
CA LEU A 136 -18.33 -18.90 -9.25
C LEU A 136 -17.91 -17.48 -8.89
N PRO A 137 -18.20 -16.47 -9.71
CA PRO A 137 -17.90 -15.09 -9.35
C PRO A 137 -18.73 -14.69 -8.13
N VAL A 138 -18.05 -14.32 -7.04
CA VAL A 138 -18.68 -13.74 -5.86
C VAL A 138 -18.35 -12.25 -5.84
N ASN A 139 -19.39 -11.42 -5.75
CA ASN A 139 -19.26 -9.98 -5.58
C ASN A 139 -19.80 -9.60 -4.19
N CYS A 140 -18.89 -9.31 -3.26
CA CYS A 140 -19.21 -8.89 -1.90
C CYS A 140 -18.64 -7.49 -1.56
N GLY A 141 -18.21 -6.72 -2.57
CA GLY A 141 -17.57 -5.40 -2.34
C GLY A 141 -16.19 -5.48 -1.69
N LEU A 142 -15.58 -6.67 -1.66
CA LEU A 142 -14.24 -6.94 -1.16
C LEU A 142 -13.33 -7.31 -2.33
N ASP A 143 -12.07 -6.85 -2.29
CA ASP A 143 -11.06 -7.28 -3.27
C ASP A 143 -9.82 -7.84 -2.58
N ASP A 144 -9.15 -8.75 -3.27
CA ASP A 144 -7.84 -9.27 -2.86
C ASP A 144 -6.86 -8.09 -2.67
N LEU A 145 -6.17 -8.09 -1.54
CA LEU A 145 -4.98 -7.26 -1.35
C LEU A 145 -3.91 -7.65 -2.37
N GLU A 146 -2.97 -6.74 -2.58
CA GLU A 146 -1.75 -7.11 -3.30
C GLU A 146 -1.03 -8.21 -2.50
N THR A 147 -0.67 -9.29 -3.19
CA THR A 147 -0.03 -10.47 -2.60
C THR A 147 1.38 -10.65 -3.15
N ARG A 148 2.30 -11.15 -2.31
CA ARG A 148 3.67 -11.52 -2.65
C ARG A 148 3.99 -12.93 -2.15
N GLY A 149 5.11 -13.48 -2.62
CA GLY A 149 5.56 -14.82 -2.26
C GLY A 149 4.84 -15.90 -3.07
N VAL A 150 4.57 -17.07 -2.48
CA VAL A 150 4.01 -18.19 -3.24
C VAL A 150 2.60 -17.87 -3.78
N PHE A 151 2.32 -18.28 -5.02
CA PHE A 151 1.04 -17.96 -5.67
C PHE A 151 -0.08 -18.92 -5.26
N PHE A 152 0.20 -20.23 -5.23
CA PHE A 152 -0.72 -21.21 -4.71
C PHE A 152 -0.53 -21.30 -3.20
N SER A 153 -1.64 -21.36 -2.47
CA SER A 153 -1.64 -21.39 -1.02
C SER A 153 -1.89 -22.78 -0.46
N TRP A 154 -2.32 -23.74 -1.28
CA TRP A 154 -2.61 -25.11 -0.85
C TRP A 154 -2.09 -26.15 -1.83
N SER A 155 -1.61 -27.27 -1.32
CA SER A 155 -1.22 -28.46 -2.08
C SER A 155 -1.84 -29.73 -1.52
N ASN A 156 -2.27 -30.64 -2.40
CA ASN A 156 -2.67 -31.99 -1.96
C ASN A 156 -1.48 -32.88 -1.54
N GLY A 157 -0.24 -32.45 -1.77
CA GLY A 157 0.99 -33.18 -1.41
C GLY A 157 1.20 -34.50 -2.14
N ARG A 158 0.49 -34.76 -3.26
CA ARG A 158 0.56 -36.04 -3.98
C ARG A 158 1.44 -35.93 -5.23
N PRO A 159 2.50 -36.72 -5.37
CA PRO A 159 3.35 -36.72 -6.56
C PRO A 159 2.63 -37.20 -7.83
N GLU A 160 1.72 -38.16 -7.72
CA GLU A 160 1.13 -38.86 -8.88
C GLU A 160 0.00 -38.06 -9.54
N ASP A 161 -0.69 -37.22 -8.77
CA ASP A 161 -1.78 -36.35 -9.24
C ASP A 161 -1.69 -35.01 -8.49
N PRO A 162 -0.72 -34.15 -8.85
CA PRO A 162 -0.44 -32.92 -8.10
C PRO A 162 -1.56 -31.90 -8.33
N ILE A 163 -2.16 -31.43 -7.24
CA ILE A 163 -3.15 -30.35 -7.26
C ILE A 163 -2.63 -29.21 -6.40
N LEU A 164 -2.60 -28.00 -6.99
CA LEU A 164 -2.31 -26.76 -6.28
C LEU A 164 -3.49 -25.79 -6.44
N ARG A 165 -3.85 -25.09 -5.36
CA ARG A 165 -4.94 -24.10 -5.37
C ARG A 165 -4.59 -22.86 -4.57
N LYS A 166 -5.15 -21.71 -4.96
CA LYS A 166 -5.15 -20.48 -4.14
C LYS A 166 -6.46 -20.39 -3.36
N LEU A 167 -6.47 -20.95 -2.16
CA LEU A 167 -7.64 -21.04 -1.27
C LEU A 167 -7.63 -19.94 -0.20
N ASP A 168 -6.44 -19.61 0.28
CA ASP A 168 -6.20 -18.61 1.29
C ASP A 168 -6.13 -17.22 0.66
N ARG A 169 -6.79 -16.24 1.29
CA ARG A 169 -6.85 -14.87 0.77
C ARG A 169 -6.75 -13.86 1.89
N VAL A 170 -6.33 -12.67 1.50
CA VAL A 170 -6.44 -11.45 2.29
C VAL A 170 -7.24 -10.47 1.45
N LEU A 171 -8.42 -10.10 1.94
CA LEU A 171 -9.36 -9.19 1.31
C LEU A 171 -9.48 -7.91 2.14
N GLY A 172 -9.70 -6.79 1.47
CA GLY A 172 -9.97 -5.51 2.12
C GLY A 172 -11.13 -4.81 1.45
N ASN A 173 -11.91 -4.07 2.24
CA ASN A 173 -12.96 -3.20 1.70
C ASN A 173 -12.38 -1.88 1.16
N ASP A 174 -13.26 -1.03 0.62
CA ASP A 174 -12.87 0.27 0.06
C ASP A 174 -12.15 1.18 1.08
N SER A 175 -12.59 1.19 2.33
CA SER A 175 -11.98 2.01 3.39
C SER A 175 -10.62 1.47 3.82
N TRP A 176 -10.45 0.15 3.83
CA TRP A 176 -9.16 -0.50 4.04
C TRP A 176 -8.14 -0.04 3.00
N ARG A 177 -8.49 -0.14 1.71
CA ARG A 177 -7.59 0.26 0.61
C ARG A 177 -7.22 1.74 0.63
N GLN A 178 -8.13 2.60 1.10
CA GLN A 178 -7.86 4.03 1.23
C GLN A 178 -6.92 4.32 2.41
N SER A 179 -7.05 3.57 3.49
CA SER A 179 -6.24 3.73 4.70
C SER A 179 -4.85 3.10 4.55
N PHE A 180 -4.75 1.99 3.81
CA PHE A 180 -3.54 1.17 3.66
C PHE A 180 -3.25 0.83 2.18
N PRO A 181 -3.03 1.84 1.32
CA PRO A 181 -2.89 1.61 -0.13
C PRO A 181 -1.63 0.84 -0.53
N ASP A 182 -0.57 0.91 0.29
CA ASP A 182 0.74 0.31 0.00
C ASP A 182 0.97 -1.02 0.74
N LEU A 183 -0.02 -1.49 1.50
CA LEU A 183 0.08 -2.66 2.35
C LEU A 183 -0.16 -3.95 1.54
N VAL A 184 0.69 -4.94 1.78
CA VAL A 184 0.79 -6.16 0.97
C VAL A 184 0.74 -7.37 1.89
N ALA A 185 0.04 -8.41 1.45
CA ALA A 185 0.05 -9.72 2.09
C ALA A 185 1.17 -10.58 1.51
N VAL A 186 1.96 -11.25 2.35
CA VAL A 186 3.07 -12.12 1.95
C VAL A 186 2.72 -13.56 2.30
N PHE A 187 2.60 -14.40 1.27
CA PHE A 187 2.45 -15.86 1.41
C PHE A 187 3.82 -16.52 1.35
N GLU A 188 4.22 -17.18 2.44
CA GLU A 188 5.51 -17.85 2.51
C GLU A 188 5.39 -19.32 2.08
N ALA A 189 6.53 -19.98 1.84
CA ALA A 189 6.53 -21.40 1.52
C ALA A 189 5.89 -22.21 2.68
N PRO A 190 5.07 -23.24 2.37
CA PRO A 190 4.23 -23.91 3.36
C PRO A 190 5.02 -24.77 4.39
N GLY A 191 6.28 -25.11 4.10
CA GLY A 191 7.09 -25.97 4.95
C GLY A 191 6.44 -27.35 5.12
N ASP A 192 6.13 -27.73 6.35
CA ASP A 192 5.51 -29.02 6.71
C ASP A 192 3.96 -28.98 6.67
N SER A 193 3.36 -27.83 6.30
CA SER A 193 1.92 -27.69 6.10
C SER A 193 1.54 -27.96 4.65
N ASP A 194 0.28 -28.35 4.43
CA ASP A 194 -0.36 -28.32 3.11
C ASP A 194 -0.78 -26.90 2.70
N HIS A 195 -0.85 -25.95 3.65
CA HIS A 195 -1.14 -24.54 3.42
C HIS A 195 0.08 -23.62 3.56
N ALA A 196 0.14 -22.58 2.73
CA ALA A 196 1.11 -21.50 2.80
C ALA A 196 0.70 -20.49 3.87
N PRO A 197 1.53 -20.22 4.90
CA PRO A 197 1.19 -19.22 5.89
C PRO A 197 1.25 -17.81 5.27
N CYS A 198 0.37 -16.93 5.76
CA CYS A 198 0.24 -15.56 5.27
C CYS A 198 0.56 -14.56 6.37
N VAL A 199 1.42 -13.57 6.06
CA VAL A 199 1.73 -12.44 6.93
C VAL A 199 1.24 -11.16 6.28
N VAL A 200 0.60 -10.29 7.07
CA VAL A 200 0.27 -8.93 6.67
C VAL A 200 1.10 -7.99 7.53
N ASP A 201 2.08 -7.34 6.89
CA ASP A 201 2.99 -6.45 7.59
C ASP A 201 2.46 -5.00 7.56
N PHE A 202 2.25 -4.45 8.76
CA PHE A 202 1.84 -3.06 8.96
C PHE A 202 3.03 -2.12 9.16
N GLU A 203 4.22 -2.68 9.41
CA GLU A 203 5.44 -1.91 9.32
C GLU A 203 5.65 -1.58 7.84
N VAL A 204 5.13 -0.43 7.43
CA VAL A 204 5.74 0.31 6.34
C VAL A 204 7.10 0.74 6.85
N VAL A 205 8.06 -0.19 6.92
CA VAL A 205 9.46 0.17 6.98
C VAL A 205 9.61 1.06 5.76
N PRO A 206 9.88 2.37 5.94
CA PRO A 206 10.21 3.19 4.82
C PRO A 206 11.55 2.62 4.37
N GLU A 207 11.54 1.68 3.42
CA GLU A 207 12.63 1.62 2.47
C GLU A 207 12.77 3.07 2.06
N ILE A 208 13.88 3.70 2.44
CA ILE A 208 14.28 4.99 1.92
C ILE A 208 14.50 4.74 0.43
N ARG A 209 13.40 4.68 -0.30
CA ARG A 209 13.41 4.62 -1.74
C ARG A 209 13.97 5.97 -2.12
N LYS A 210 15.11 5.96 -2.80
CA LYS A 210 15.54 7.10 -3.58
C LYS A 210 14.43 7.33 -4.62
N THR A 211 13.45 8.15 -4.26
CA THR A 211 12.39 8.55 -5.18
C THR A 211 13.01 9.54 -6.13
N SER A 212 12.80 9.33 -7.43
CA SER A 212 13.12 10.37 -8.40
C SER A 212 12.27 11.59 -8.11
N PHE A 213 12.89 12.77 -8.19
CA PHE A 213 12.16 14.03 -8.13
C PHE A 213 11.06 14.03 -9.19
N LYS A 214 9.83 14.30 -8.76
CA LYS A 214 8.71 14.55 -9.66
C LYS A 214 8.26 15.98 -9.46
N TYR A 215 8.57 16.81 -10.44
CA TYR A 215 8.05 18.18 -10.48
C TYR A 215 6.53 18.13 -10.61
N PHE A 216 5.84 18.78 -9.69
CA PHE A 216 4.43 19.09 -9.83
C PHE A 216 4.28 20.57 -10.12
N SER A 217 3.45 20.92 -11.10
CA SER A 217 3.29 22.31 -11.54
C SER A 217 2.76 23.25 -10.45
N PHE A 218 2.11 22.74 -9.40
CA PHE A 218 1.71 23.59 -8.26
C PHE A 218 2.91 24.06 -7.43
N LEU A 219 4.09 23.43 -7.54
CA LEU A 219 5.26 23.88 -6.81
C LEU A 219 5.66 25.30 -7.23
N SER A 220 5.51 25.66 -8.51
CA SER A 220 5.80 27.01 -8.99
C SER A 220 4.83 28.07 -8.49
N THR A 221 3.67 27.69 -7.93
CA THR A 221 2.72 28.64 -7.35
C THR A 221 2.99 28.89 -5.86
N HIS A 222 3.93 28.16 -5.25
CA HIS A 222 4.29 28.38 -3.85
C HIS A 222 5.02 29.74 -3.70
N PRO A 223 4.66 30.60 -2.73
CA PRO A 223 5.26 31.93 -2.59
C PRO A 223 6.78 31.94 -2.42
N ARG A 224 7.34 30.87 -1.84
CA ARG A 224 8.80 30.70 -1.68
C ARG A 224 9.49 30.02 -2.87
N PHE A 225 8.76 29.59 -3.90
CA PHE A 225 9.32 28.78 -4.98
C PHE A 225 10.59 29.41 -5.56
N LEU A 226 10.50 30.62 -6.09
CA LEU A 226 11.63 31.32 -6.70
C LEU A 226 12.82 31.50 -5.75
N GLY A 227 12.57 31.86 -4.49
CA GLY A 227 13.62 32.02 -3.48
C GLY A 227 14.32 30.69 -3.16
N ASP A 228 13.56 29.61 -3.05
CA ASP A 228 14.08 28.29 -2.69
C ASP A 228 14.84 27.60 -3.86
N ILE A 229 14.55 27.93 -5.13
CA ILE A 229 15.32 27.43 -6.30
C ILE A 229 16.52 28.28 -6.69
N GLN A 230 16.57 29.56 -6.32
CA GLN A 230 17.64 30.46 -6.76
C GLN A 230 19.02 30.09 -6.21
N ALA A 231 19.12 29.69 -4.93
CA ALA A 231 20.41 29.34 -4.32
C ALA A 231 21.01 28.04 -4.92
N PRO A 232 20.27 26.91 -5.04
CA PRO A 232 20.80 25.70 -5.66
C PRO A 232 21.15 25.85 -7.15
N TRP A 233 20.47 26.75 -7.87
CA TRP A 233 20.72 26.96 -9.30
C TRP A 233 22.06 27.65 -9.60
N ASN A 234 22.61 28.36 -8.61
CA ASN A 234 23.88 29.07 -8.70
C ASN A 234 25.07 28.24 -8.17
N GLU A 235 24.86 26.98 -7.78
CA GLU A 235 25.95 26.10 -7.35
C GLU A 235 26.71 25.54 -8.56
N SER A 236 28.05 25.48 -8.47
CA SER A 236 28.94 25.02 -9.55
C SER A 236 28.81 23.52 -9.87
N ILE A 237 28.17 22.76 -8.97
CA ILE A 237 27.85 21.35 -9.17
C ILE A 237 26.35 21.21 -8.99
N LEU A 238 25.63 21.00 -10.10
CA LEU A 238 24.22 20.61 -10.08
C LEU A 238 24.10 19.19 -9.50
N THR A 239 24.25 19.06 -8.18
CA THR A 239 23.88 17.81 -7.49
C THR A 239 22.36 17.71 -7.56
N GLY A 240 21.85 16.80 -8.38
CA GLY A 240 20.41 16.66 -8.68
C GLY A 240 19.48 16.30 -7.50
N SER A 241 19.87 16.57 -6.25
CA SER A 241 19.25 15.99 -5.05
C SER A 241 18.88 16.96 -3.92
N LYS A 242 18.92 18.28 -4.08
CA LYS A 242 18.63 19.22 -2.96
C LYS A 242 17.68 20.38 -3.30
N MET A 243 16.60 20.14 -4.03
CA MET A 243 15.46 21.06 -3.93
C MET A 243 14.76 20.83 -2.58
N GLU A 244 15.03 21.70 -1.60
CA GLU A 244 14.45 21.68 -0.25
C GLU A 244 12.90 21.79 -0.29
N ILE A 245 12.37 22.35 -1.38
CA ILE A 245 10.96 22.30 -1.77
C ILE A 245 10.38 20.88 -1.72
N ASN A 246 11.16 19.82 -1.95
CA ASN A 246 10.68 18.43 -1.89
C ASN A 246 10.23 17.99 -0.49
N ARG A 247 10.88 18.48 0.57
CA ARG A 247 10.48 18.20 1.94
C ARG A 247 9.19 18.95 2.33
N VAL A 248 8.93 20.08 1.67
CA VAL A 248 7.84 20.99 2.02
C VAL A 248 6.59 20.79 1.13
N GLY A 249 6.76 20.40 -0.14
CA GLY A 249 5.69 20.45 -1.14
C GLY A 249 5.04 19.12 -1.51
N SER A 250 5.79 18.01 -1.60
CA SER A 250 5.25 16.73 -2.13
C SER A 250 4.99 15.66 -1.08
N ALA A 251 5.74 15.66 0.02
CA ALA A 251 5.49 14.75 1.12
C ALA A 251 4.29 15.27 1.93
N ASN A 252 3.20 14.49 1.92
CA ASN A 252 2.02 14.71 2.76
C ASN A 252 1.12 15.92 2.40
N ILE A 253 0.93 16.21 1.10
CA ILE A 253 -0.03 17.26 0.67
C ILE A 253 -1.44 17.05 1.22
N GLN A 254 -1.85 15.78 1.40
CA GLN A 254 -3.11 15.40 2.03
C GLN A 254 -3.18 15.83 3.50
N LEU A 255 -2.13 15.52 4.28
CA LEU A 255 -2.06 15.94 5.68
C LEU A 255 -2.04 17.46 5.80
N ARG A 256 -1.27 18.16 4.95
CA ARG A 256 -1.23 19.63 4.94
C ARG A 256 -2.58 20.26 4.62
N ALA A 257 -3.33 19.72 3.65
CA ALA A 257 -4.68 20.18 3.36
C ALA A 257 -5.63 19.95 4.55
N LYS A 258 -5.50 18.80 5.23
CA LYS A 258 -6.27 18.47 6.44
C LYS A 258 -5.92 19.39 7.61
N ASP A 259 -4.64 19.61 7.89
CA ASP A 259 -4.16 20.48 8.97
C ASP A 259 -4.56 21.94 8.73
N ALA A 260 -4.45 22.42 7.48
CA ALA A 260 -4.89 23.77 7.12
C ALA A 260 -6.41 23.94 7.30
N MET A 261 -7.20 22.92 6.98
CA MET A 261 -8.64 22.91 7.24
C MET A 261 -8.96 22.91 8.75
N MET A 262 -8.24 22.09 9.54
CA MET A 262 -8.41 22.07 11.00
C MET A 262 -8.09 23.43 11.62
N ASN A 263 -6.99 24.06 11.19
CA ASN A 263 -6.62 25.40 11.63
C ASN A 263 -7.68 26.44 11.24
N LEU A 264 -8.16 26.41 9.98
CA LEU A 264 -9.22 27.30 9.52
C LEU A 264 -10.49 27.17 10.38
N LYS A 265 -10.93 25.94 10.67
CA LYS A 265 -12.08 25.70 11.55
C LYS A 265 -11.87 26.25 12.94
N SER A 266 -10.70 26.01 13.54
CA SER A 266 -10.37 26.52 14.87
C SER A 266 -10.40 28.06 14.92
N VAL A 267 -9.86 28.73 13.91
CA VAL A 267 -9.90 30.20 13.82
C VAL A 267 -11.33 30.70 13.59
N GLN A 268 -12.12 30.01 12.76
CA GLN A 268 -13.54 30.34 12.53
C GLN A 268 -14.38 30.16 13.79
N GLU A 269 -14.17 29.09 14.56
CA GLU A 269 -14.84 28.87 15.85
C GLU A 269 -14.56 30.01 16.83
N ARG A 270 -13.29 30.42 16.95
CA ARG A 270 -12.89 31.57 17.77
C ARG A 270 -13.54 32.86 17.27
N LEU A 271 -13.49 33.12 15.96
CA LEU A 271 -14.03 34.32 15.32
C LEU A 271 -15.55 34.44 15.49
N LEU A 272 -16.28 33.34 15.33
CA LEU A 272 -17.74 33.30 15.44
C LEU A 272 -18.24 33.31 16.89
N THR A 273 -17.36 32.97 17.84
CA THR A 273 -17.65 33.02 19.29
C THR A 273 -17.39 34.41 19.87
N ALA A 274 -16.25 35.02 19.54
CA ALA A 274 -15.83 36.32 20.05
C ALA A 274 -15.13 37.12 18.94
N PRO A 275 -15.89 37.83 18.08
CA PRO A 275 -15.32 38.51 16.92
C PRO A 275 -14.28 39.58 17.30
N SER A 276 -13.17 39.64 16.55
CA SER A 276 -12.18 40.73 16.66
C SER A 276 -11.46 40.95 15.33
N ASP A 277 -10.96 42.16 15.10
CA ASP A 277 -10.20 42.51 13.90
C ASP A 277 -8.96 41.63 13.70
N LEU A 278 -8.32 41.22 14.80
CA LEU A 278 -7.19 40.29 14.77
C LEU A 278 -7.64 38.92 14.24
N LEU A 279 -8.75 38.39 14.75
CA LEU A 279 -9.29 37.10 14.31
C LEU A 279 -9.76 37.12 12.85
N PHE A 280 -10.30 38.25 12.37
CA PHE A 280 -10.63 38.41 10.95
C PHE A 280 -9.39 38.30 10.06
N ARG A 281 -8.25 38.86 10.49
CA ARG A 281 -6.98 38.74 9.77
C ARG A 281 -6.41 37.32 9.85
N GLU A 282 -6.45 36.69 11.02
CA GLU A 282 -6.05 35.28 11.19
C GLU A 282 -6.87 34.35 10.29
N GLU A 283 -8.18 34.57 10.21
CA GLU A 283 -9.09 33.78 9.37
C GLU A 283 -8.75 33.93 7.89
N PHE A 284 -8.52 35.16 7.44
CA PHE A 284 -8.15 35.44 6.06
C PHE A 284 -6.87 34.70 5.65
N VAL A 285 -5.85 34.70 6.52
CA VAL A 285 -4.59 33.99 6.29
C VAL A 285 -4.80 32.48 6.28
N ALA A 286 -5.51 31.93 7.28
CA ALA A 286 -5.81 30.50 7.36
C ALA A 286 -6.61 30.01 6.15
N ARG A 287 -7.58 30.80 5.69
CA ARG A 287 -8.41 30.50 4.51
C ARG A 287 -7.59 30.49 3.23
N LYS A 288 -6.70 31.47 3.05
CA LYS A 288 -5.78 31.53 1.90
C LYS A 288 -4.86 30.32 1.88
N GLN A 289 -4.34 29.93 3.04
CA GLN A 289 -3.47 28.76 3.17
C GLN A 289 -4.22 27.44 2.87
N TRP A 290 -5.44 27.28 3.38
CA TRP A 290 -6.27 26.11 3.07
C TRP A 290 -6.58 26.00 1.57
N LYS A 291 -7.05 27.08 0.94
CA LYS A 291 -7.32 27.11 -0.52
C LYS A 291 -6.09 26.73 -1.35
N PHE A 292 -4.91 27.17 -0.95
CA PHE A 292 -3.66 26.80 -1.61
C PHE A 292 -3.42 25.28 -1.55
N PHE A 293 -3.52 24.68 -0.36
CA PHE A 293 -3.28 23.24 -0.20
C PHE A 293 -4.37 22.37 -0.82
N GLU A 294 -5.63 22.81 -0.80
CA GLU A 294 -6.74 22.15 -1.49
C GLU A 294 -6.54 22.11 -3.01
N ALA A 295 -6.17 23.25 -3.61
CA ALA A 295 -5.87 23.32 -5.03
C ALA A 295 -4.67 22.43 -5.40
N ALA A 296 -3.60 22.48 -4.61
CA ALA A 296 -2.42 21.63 -4.80
C ALA A 296 -2.75 20.13 -4.68
N GLN A 297 -3.57 19.74 -3.69
CA GLN A 297 -4.05 18.37 -3.51
C GLN A 297 -4.87 17.90 -4.72
N SER A 298 -5.75 18.76 -5.25
CA SER A 298 -6.56 18.46 -6.43
C SER A 298 -5.69 18.21 -7.67
N VAL A 299 -4.73 19.11 -7.94
CA VAL A 299 -3.76 18.95 -9.04
C VAL A 299 -2.95 17.66 -8.87
N PHE A 300 -2.52 17.35 -7.65
CA PHE A 300 -1.77 16.13 -7.34
C PHE A 300 -2.54 14.86 -7.72
N PHE A 301 -3.80 14.73 -7.30
CA PHE A 301 -4.61 13.55 -7.60
C PHE A 301 -4.99 13.44 -9.09
N ILE A 302 -5.34 14.56 -9.74
CA ILE A 302 -5.60 14.59 -11.18
C ILE A 302 -4.37 14.07 -11.94
N ARG A 303 -3.17 14.55 -11.60
CA ARG A 303 -1.96 14.14 -12.31
C ARG A 303 -1.60 12.67 -12.08
N LYS A 304 -1.77 12.18 -10.85
CA LYS A 304 -1.48 10.78 -10.52
C LYS A 304 -2.52 9.80 -11.07
N SER A 305 -3.80 10.19 -11.17
CA SER A 305 -4.86 9.35 -11.73
C SER A 305 -4.81 9.17 -13.25
N ARG A 306 -4.02 10.00 -13.97
CA ARG A 306 -3.87 10.00 -15.44
C ARG A 306 -5.16 10.26 -16.24
N VAL A 307 -6.22 10.77 -15.60
CA VAL A 307 -7.47 11.15 -16.28
C VAL A 307 -7.24 12.38 -17.16
N ARG A 308 -7.60 12.31 -18.44
CA ARG A 308 -7.44 13.40 -19.43
C ARG A 308 -8.76 14.01 -19.91
N TRP A 309 -9.89 13.35 -19.66
CA TRP A 309 -11.18 13.67 -20.28
C TRP A 309 -12.15 14.47 -19.40
N LEU A 310 -11.88 14.57 -18.09
CA LEU A 310 -12.68 15.42 -17.21
C LEU A 310 -12.17 16.86 -17.31
N LYS A 311 -12.77 17.65 -18.21
CA LYS A 311 -12.65 19.11 -18.21
C LYS A 311 -13.75 19.66 -17.31
N ASP A 312 -13.35 20.33 -16.23
CA ASP A 312 -14.18 21.28 -15.48
C ASP A 312 -15.36 20.72 -14.65
N GLY A 313 -15.17 19.57 -13.99
CA GLY A 313 -16.07 19.09 -12.93
C GLY A 313 -15.59 19.48 -11.52
N ASP A 314 -16.51 19.45 -10.55
CA ASP A 314 -16.26 19.68 -9.11
C ASP A 314 -15.00 18.94 -8.62
N ALA A 315 -14.31 19.49 -7.62
CA ALA A 315 -13.01 19.05 -7.08
C ALA A 315 -13.11 17.69 -6.37
N ASN A 316 -13.55 16.66 -7.10
CA ASN A 316 -13.83 15.32 -6.64
C ASN A 316 -12.52 14.55 -6.42
N THR A 317 -11.74 15.05 -5.46
CA THR A 317 -10.49 14.47 -4.98
C THR A 317 -10.68 13.02 -4.57
N LYS A 318 -11.86 12.64 -4.04
CA LYS A 318 -12.24 11.24 -3.76
C LYS A 318 -12.24 10.37 -5.01
N PHE A 319 -12.89 10.82 -6.09
CA PHE A 319 -12.89 10.09 -7.37
C PHE A 319 -11.48 9.93 -7.93
N TYR A 320 -10.70 11.02 -7.99
CA TYR A 320 -9.33 10.95 -8.49
C TYR A 320 -8.41 10.12 -7.59
N PHE A 321 -8.62 10.15 -6.28
CA PHE A 321 -7.89 9.31 -5.33
C PHE A 321 -8.22 7.83 -5.53
N LYS A 322 -9.50 7.45 -5.63
CA LYS A 322 -9.90 6.07 -5.94
C LYS A 322 -9.30 5.59 -7.27
N LEU A 323 -9.32 6.43 -8.30
CA LEU A 323 -8.66 6.12 -9.58
C LEU A 323 -7.14 6.03 -9.48
N MET A 324 -6.50 6.90 -8.70
CA MET A 324 -5.07 6.83 -8.42
C MET A 324 -4.72 5.50 -7.76
N VAL A 325 -5.43 5.10 -6.71
CA VAL A 325 -5.23 3.82 -6.01
C VAL A 325 -5.44 2.65 -6.97
N ALA A 326 -6.52 2.65 -7.76
CA ALA A 326 -6.78 1.62 -8.76
C ALA A 326 -5.68 1.58 -9.84
N HIS A 327 -5.15 2.73 -10.27
CA HIS A 327 -4.06 2.82 -11.23
C HIS A 327 -2.73 2.33 -10.63
N GLN A 328 -2.45 2.61 -9.36
CA GLN A 328 -1.29 2.06 -8.65
C GLN A 328 -1.40 0.53 -8.54
N ALA A 329 -2.54 0.01 -8.09
CA ALA A 329 -2.78 -1.43 -7.96
C ALA A 329 -2.71 -2.19 -9.30
N ARG A 330 -3.07 -1.52 -10.41
CA ARG A 330 -2.97 -2.08 -11.77
C ARG A 330 -1.54 -2.11 -12.31
N ASN A 331 -0.77 -1.08 -12.00
CA ASN A 331 0.63 -0.97 -12.47
C ASN A 331 1.64 -1.58 -11.49
N ALA A 332 1.18 -2.12 -10.37
CA ALA A 332 2.01 -2.90 -9.47
C ALA A 332 2.53 -4.14 -10.22
N ILE A 333 3.86 -4.27 -10.32
CA ILE A 333 4.50 -5.46 -10.88
C ILE A 333 4.38 -6.56 -9.82
N ARG A 334 3.34 -7.39 -9.95
CA ARG A 334 3.03 -8.49 -9.02
C ARG A 334 3.97 -9.67 -9.18
N TYR A 335 4.37 -9.93 -10.41
CA TYR A 335 5.30 -10.98 -10.78
C TYR A 335 5.91 -10.69 -12.14
N LEU A 336 7.03 -11.34 -12.42
CA LEU A 336 7.56 -11.49 -13.77
C LEU A 336 7.71 -12.98 -14.08
N ILE A 337 7.83 -13.32 -15.36
CA ILE A 337 8.07 -14.70 -15.81
C ILE A 337 9.49 -14.75 -16.36
N ASP A 338 10.27 -15.74 -15.92
CA ASP A 338 11.63 -15.94 -16.41
C ASP A 338 11.66 -16.66 -17.77
N ALA A 339 12.87 -16.89 -18.30
CA ALA A 339 13.06 -17.54 -19.59
C ALA A 339 12.61 -19.02 -19.60
N GLN A 340 12.46 -19.63 -18.42
CA GLN A 340 12.02 -21.01 -18.23
C GLN A 340 10.50 -21.11 -18.00
N GLY A 341 9.78 -19.98 -18.03
CA GLY A 341 8.34 -19.93 -17.80
C GLY A 341 7.95 -19.92 -16.32
N VAL A 342 8.89 -19.77 -15.40
CA VAL A 342 8.64 -19.76 -13.96
C VAL A 342 8.19 -18.37 -13.52
N LYS A 343 7.11 -18.34 -12.73
CA LYS A 343 6.52 -17.12 -12.19
C LYS A 343 7.30 -16.66 -10.95
N ILE A 344 8.01 -15.54 -11.07
CA ILE A 344 8.79 -14.92 -9.99
C ILE A 344 7.98 -13.79 -9.34
N THR A 345 7.63 -13.95 -8.06
CA THR A 345 6.82 -13.03 -7.26
C THR A 345 7.62 -12.33 -6.15
N ASN A 346 8.83 -12.83 -5.84
CA ASN A 346 9.68 -12.25 -4.81
C ASN A 346 10.30 -10.92 -5.30
N LYS A 347 10.23 -9.87 -4.47
CA LYS A 347 10.68 -8.52 -4.83
C LYS A 347 12.17 -8.42 -5.14
N MET A 348 13.01 -9.14 -4.41
CA MET A 348 14.46 -9.11 -4.62
C MET A 348 14.82 -9.79 -5.94
N GLN A 349 14.25 -10.97 -6.16
CA GLN A 349 14.43 -11.70 -7.43
C GLN A 349 13.89 -10.90 -8.63
N ILE A 350 12.73 -10.23 -8.50
CA ILE A 350 12.20 -9.33 -9.54
C ILE A 350 13.17 -8.19 -9.82
N LYS A 351 13.75 -7.54 -8.79
CA LYS A 351 14.73 -6.47 -8.97
C LYS A 351 15.96 -6.99 -9.71
N ASP A 352 16.52 -8.11 -9.28
CA ASP A 352 17.74 -8.69 -9.86
C ASP A 352 17.51 -9.13 -11.31
N MET A 353 16.33 -9.66 -11.61
CA MET A 353 15.94 -10.05 -12.96
C MET A 353 15.82 -8.85 -13.89
N VAL A 354 15.21 -7.75 -13.43
CA VAL A 354 15.12 -6.51 -14.20
C VAL A 354 16.50 -5.90 -14.45
N VAL A 355 17.35 -5.85 -13.41
CA VAL A 355 18.72 -5.34 -13.54
C VAL A 355 19.52 -6.18 -14.53
N SER A 356 19.51 -7.51 -14.39
CA SER A 356 20.21 -8.42 -15.31
C SER A 356 19.72 -8.27 -16.75
N TYR A 357 18.40 -8.16 -16.95
CA TYR A 357 17.82 -7.95 -18.28
C TYR A 357 18.36 -6.67 -18.94
N PHE A 358 18.31 -5.53 -18.24
CA PHE A 358 18.77 -4.27 -18.81
C PHE A 358 20.30 -4.18 -18.92
N GLN A 359 21.06 -4.81 -18.04
CA GLN A 359 22.52 -4.94 -18.20
C GLN A 359 22.87 -5.71 -19.46
N ASN A 360 22.17 -6.82 -19.72
CA ASN A 360 22.37 -7.60 -20.94
C ASN A 360 21.91 -6.85 -22.20
N LEU A 361 20.80 -6.09 -22.11
CA LEU A 361 20.27 -5.31 -23.22
C LEU A 361 21.15 -4.11 -23.58
N LEU A 362 21.63 -3.36 -22.58
CA LEU A 362 22.44 -2.16 -22.76
C LEU A 362 23.92 -2.48 -22.96
N GLY A 363 24.34 -3.71 -22.63
CA GLY A 363 25.72 -4.16 -22.72
C GLY A 363 26.61 -3.67 -21.58
N ALA A 364 27.90 -4.02 -21.65
CA ALA A 364 28.93 -3.54 -20.74
C ALA A 364 29.61 -2.29 -21.30
N VAL A 365 30.31 -1.54 -20.43
CA VAL A 365 31.16 -0.41 -20.84
C VAL A 365 32.16 -0.92 -21.88
N ASN A 366 32.10 -0.37 -23.09
CA ASN A 366 33.10 -0.64 -24.11
C ASN A 366 34.37 0.15 -23.76
N GLY A 367 35.41 -0.54 -23.29
CA GLY A 367 36.70 0.07 -22.95
C GLY A 367 37.46 0.68 -24.12
N GLU A 368 37.04 0.39 -25.37
CA GLU A 368 37.58 1.02 -26.57
C GLU A 368 36.93 2.38 -26.88
N VAL A 369 35.78 2.68 -26.27
CA VAL A 369 35.09 3.97 -26.43
C VAL A 369 35.49 4.88 -25.29
N MET A 370 36.46 5.74 -25.54
CA MET A 370 36.79 6.84 -24.63
C MET A 370 35.70 7.91 -24.76
N PRO A 371 34.95 8.21 -23.68
CA PRO A 371 33.97 9.30 -23.72
C PRO A 371 34.70 10.61 -23.97
N LEU A 372 34.20 11.38 -24.94
CA LEU A 372 34.73 12.71 -25.23
C LEU A 372 34.60 13.61 -24.01
N SER A 373 35.63 14.43 -23.78
CA SER A 373 35.58 15.52 -22.82
C SER A 373 34.46 16.51 -23.17
N VAL A 374 34.03 17.29 -22.17
CA VAL A 374 33.02 18.34 -22.39
C VAL A 374 33.52 19.33 -23.44
N GLU A 375 34.82 19.63 -23.44
CA GLU A 375 35.49 20.50 -24.39
C GLU A 375 35.44 19.92 -25.82
N GLU A 376 35.70 18.62 -25.99
CA GLU A 376 35.60 17.96 -27.30
C GLU A 376 34.16 17.89 -27.81
N LEU A 377 33.19 17.61 -26.93
CA LEU A 377 31.76 17.68 -27.26
C LEU A 377 31.36 19.10 -27.68
N TRP A 378 31.91 20.12 -27.02
CA TRP A 378 31.69 21.51 -27.38
C TRP A 378 32.19 21.82 -28.79
N PHE A 379 33.32 21.27 -29.23
CA PHE A 379 33.83 21.45 -30.58
C PHE A 379 33.00 20.71 -31.65
N LEU A 380 32.45 19.54 -31.32
CA LEU A 380 31.63 18.75 -32.25
C LEU A 380 30.19 19.27 -32.39
N MET A 381 29.63 19.89 -31.36
CA MET A 381 28.33 20.54 -31.43
C MET A 381 28.45 21.88 -32.16
N VAL A 382 28.55 21.87 -33.50
CA VAL A 382 28.71 23.08 -34.34
C VAL A 382 27.53 24.05 -34.20
N PHE A 383 26.34 23.55 -33.85
CA PHE A 383 25.19 24.41 -33.60
C PHE A 383 25.36 25.16 -32.28
N ARG A 384 25.50 26.48 -32.38
CA ARG A 384 25.33 27.42 -31.27
C ARG A 384 24.00 28.12 -31.45
N CYS A 385 23.18 28.06 -30.40
CA CYS A 385 22.01 28.93 -30.26
C CYS A 385 22.46 30.38 -30.52
N SER A 386 21.81 31.12 -31.42
CA SER A 386 22.15 32.53 -31.63
C SER A 386 21.96 33.30 -30.32
N GLU A 387 22.73 34.38 -30.12
CA GLU A 387 22.56 35.20 -28.91
C GLU A 387 21.11 35.69 -28.76
N GLU A 388 20.40 35.92 -29.87
CA GLU A 388 18.98 36.26 -29.85
C GLU A 388 18.06 35.13 -29.34
N ILE A 389 18.30 33.87 -29.73
CA ILE A 389 17.53 32.72 -29.22
C ILE A 389 17.93 32.43 -27.77
N LYS A 390 19.21 32.61 -27.41
CA LYS A 390 19.70 32.46 -26.04
C LYS A 390 19.07 33.51 -25.12
N GLU A 391 19.00 34.77 -25.53
CA GLU A 391 18.28 35.81 -24.81
C GLU A 391 16.80 35.48 -24.67
N LYS A 392 16.13 35.00 -25.74
CA LYS A 392 14.73 34.55 -25.66
C LYS A 392 14.52 33.36 -24.72
N LEU A 393 15.46 32.41 -24.66
CA LEU A 393 15.41 31.25 -23.77
C LEU A 393 15.70 31.60 -22.30
N LEU A 394 16.54 32.61 -22.08
CA LEU A 394 16.88 33.13 -20.75
C LEU A 394 15.92 34.23 -20.27
N TRP A 395 15.06 34.73 -21.15
CA TRP A 395 14.07 35.74 -20.83
C TRP A 395 13.08 35.19 -19.81
N ILE A 396 13.15 35.73 -18.59
CA ILE A 396 12.19 35.43 -17.53
C ILE A 396 10.96 36.29 -17.80
N PRO A 397 9.78 35.72 -18.06
CA PRO A 397 8.57 36.50 -18.27
C PRO A 397 8.29 37.35 -17.03
N SER A 398 8.14 38.66 -17.21
CA SER A 398 7.70 39.55 -16.14
C SER A 398 6.25 39.24 -15.78
N VAL A 399 5.95 39.31 -14.48
CA VAL A 399 4.60 39.12 -13.95
C VAL A 399 3.77 40.36 -14.33
N GLU A 400 2.96 40.25 -15.38
CA GLU A 400 1.74 41.06 -15.52
C GLU A 400 0.57 40.35 -14.84
#